data_AF-A0A397E3Y5-F1
#
_entry.id   AF-A0A397E3Y5-F1
#
_cell.length_a   1.000
_cell.length_b   1.000
_cell.length_c   1.000
_cell.angle_alpha   90.00
_cell.angle_beta   90.00
_cell.angle_gamma   90.00
#
_symmetry.space_group_name_H-M   'P 1'
#
loop_
_entity.id
_entity.type
_entity.pdbx_description
1 polymer ?
#
loop_
_entity_poly.entity_id
_entity_poly.type
_entity_poly.pdbx_seq_one_letter_code
_entity_poly.pdbx_strand_id
1 'polypeptide(L)'
;MIFQLSYSLYHAVRPRMLQQHNLDVLCEIVEVLRREVVDTHIRPMGDAAEAVEPVVDRMIGDAQERLILCTQKYLRDEIEAFVPTLADLNYPDKLLGACATPTVYATWYPTLEHTLMCLSKVYRYVNMHIFEELAQDAVRMCTATLNMASADIAVEKVAF
;
A
#
# COMPACT_ATOMS: atom_id res chain seq x y z
N MET A 1 -28.59 7.66 24.01
CA MET A 1 -27.30 8.12 24.60
C MET A 1 -26.10 7.40 23.98
N ILE A 2 -26.09 6.06 23.86
CA ILE A 2 -24.98 5.31 23.24
C ILE A 2 -24.69 5.76 21.79
N PHE A 3 -25.73 5.97 20.96
CA PHE A 3 -25.57 6.51 19.61
C PHE A 3 -24.90 7.89 19.54
N GLN A 4 -25.13 8.77 20.53
CA GLN A 4 -24.50 10.09 20.55
C GLN A 4 -23.02 9.99 20.92
N LEU A 5 -22.68 9.10 21.86
CA LEU A 5 -21.30 8.87 22.28
C LEU A 5 -20.48 8.19 21.16
N SER A 6 -21.05 7.19 20.48
CA SER A 6 -20.39 6.56 19.33
C SER A 6 -20.14 7.56 18.22
N TYR A 7 -21.11 8.43 17.94
CA TYR A 7 -20.98 9.48 16.94
C TYR A 7 -19.96 10.57 17.34
N SER A 8 -19.91 10.97 18.61
CA SER A 8 -18.89 11.90 19.10
C SER A 8 -17.47 11.34 19.01
N LEU A 9 -17.30 10.06 19.36
CA LEU A 9 -16.01 9.36 19.21
C LEU A 9 -15.59 9.31 17.74
N TYR A 10 -16.52 8.96 16.86
CA TYR A 10 -16.30 8.98 15.42
C TYR A 10 -15.81 10.33 14.90
N HIS A 11 -16.49 11.41 15.28
CA HIS A 11 -16.10 12.78 14.89
C HIS A 11 -14.74 13.22 15.44
N ALA A 12 -14.33 12.69 16.58
CA ALA A 12 -13.01 12.98 17.15
C ALA A 12 -11.88 12.19 16.45
N VAL A 13 -12.14 10.94 16.04
CA VAL A 13 -11.13 10.06 15.43
C VAL A 13 -10.97 10.33 13.93
N ARG A 14 -12.07 10.59 13.22
CA ARG A 14 -12.09 10.78 11.77
C ARG A 14 -11.05 11.79 11.25
N PRO A 15 -10.88 13.00 11.82
CA PRO A 15 -9.88 13.95 11.33
C PRO A 15 -8.45 13.41 11.40
N ARG A 16 -8.11 12.65 12.45
CA ARG A 16 -6.78 12.07 12.61
C ARG A 16 -6.51 10.98 11.58
N MET A 17 -7.53 10.19 11.27
CA MET A 17 -7.45 9.12 10.27
C MET A 17 -7.28 9.69 8.86
N LEU A 18 -8.04 10.74 8.52
CA LEU A 18 -7.93 11.43 7.23
C LEU A 18 -6.58 12.15 7.03
N GLN A 19 -5.89 12.50 8.12
CA GLN A 19 -4.54 13.09 8.09
C GLN A 19 -3.42 12.05 7.94
N GLN A 20 -3.71 10.75 8.03
CA GLN A 20 -2.68 9.73 7.84
C GLN A 20 -2.23 9.67 6.38
N HIS A 21 -0.92 9.53 6.20
CA HIS A 21 -0.27 9.35 4.90
C HIS A 21 0.56 8.07 4.84
N ASN A 22 0.83 7.46 5.99
CA ASN A 22 1.61 6.24 6.07
C ASN A 22 0.69 5.03 5.81
N LEU A 23 1.02 4.26 4.77
CA LEU A 23 0.26 3.07 4.37
C LEU A 23 0.22 2.02 5.49
N ASP A 24 1.34 1.82 6.20
CA ASP A 24 1.43 0.82 7.28
C ASP A 24 0.48 1.18 8.43
N VAL A 25 0.46 2.44 8.84
CA VAL A 25 -0.45 2.93 9.89
C VAL A 25 -1.91 2.76 9.46
N LEU A 26 -2.23 3.04 8.20
CA LEU A 26 -3.60 2.86 7.68
C LEU A 26 -4.01 1.38 7.66
N CYS A 27 -3.11 0.47 7.25
CA CYS A 27 -3.32 -0.97 7.31
C CYS A 27 -3.54 -1.44 8.76
N GLU A 28 -2.73 -0.97 9.70
CA GLU A 28 -2.87 -1.28 11.13
C GLU A 28 -4.20 -0.79 11.70
N ILE A 29 -4.61 0.43 11.36
CA ILE A 29 -5.92 0.97 11.77
C ILE A 29 -7.04 0.04 11.27
N VAL A 30 -7.01 -0.37 10.00
CA VAL A 30 -8.02 -1.29 9.44
C VAL A 30 -8.00 -2.64 10.17
N GLU A 31 -6.83 -3.21 10.45
CA GLU A 31 -6.71 -4.48 11.18
C GLU A 31 -7.24 -4.39 12.62
N VAL A 32 -6.82 -3.38 13.37
CA VAL A 32 -7.23 -3.20 14.78
C VAL A 32 -8.74 -2.99 14.86
N LEU A 33 -9.30 -2.13 13.99
CA LEU A 33 -10.74 -1.92 13.97
C LEU A 33 -11.51 -3.19 13.61
N ARG A 34 -11.02 -4.03 12.69
CA ARG A 34 -11.68 -5.29 12.31
C ARG A 34 -11.53 -6.37 13.38
N ARG A 35 -10.30 -6.74 13.74
CA ARG A 35 -10.04 -7.91 14.58
C ARG A 35 -10.20 -7.62 16.07
N GLU A 36 -9.67 -6.48 16.52
CA GLU A 36 -9.69 -6.17 17.96
C GLU A 36 -11.01 -5.51 18.34
N VAL A 37 -11.49 -4.54 17.56
CA VAL A 37 -12.72 -3.83 17.92
C VAL A 37 -13.96 -4.62 17.52
N VAL A 38 -14.13 -4.94 16.23
CA VAL A 38 -15.34 -5.61 15.75
C VAL A 38 -15.42 -7.06 16.23
N ASP A 39 -14.43 -7.89 15.88
CA ASP A 39 -14.51 -9.33 16.14
C ASP A 39 -14.40 -9.69 17.62
N THR A 40 -13.54 -8.99 18.37
CA THR A 40 -13.26 -9.33 19.79
C THR A 40 -14.17 -8.62 20.78
N HIS A 41 -14.62 -7.39 20.49
CA HIS A 41 -15.38 -6.59 21.47
C HIS A 41 -16.84 -6.33 21.09
N ILE A 42 -17.16 -6.09 19.82
CA ILE A 42 -18.52 -5.73 19.38
C ILE A 42 -19.37 -6.99 19.16
N ARG A 43 -18.92 -7.90 18.29
CA ARG A 43 -19.72 -9.09 17.95
C ARG A 43 -20.08 -9.98 19.14
N PRO A 44 -19.22 -10.19 20.15
CA PRO A 44 -19.58 -11.00 21.33
C PRO A 44 -20.66 -10.37 22.21
N MET A 45 -20.91 -9.06 22.11
CA MET A 45 -21.94 -8.36 22.88
C MET A 45 -23.37 -8.57 22.31
N GLY A 46 -23.50 -9.12 21.09
CA GLY A 46 -24.80 -9.36 20.45
C GLY A 46 -25.63 -8.08 20.30
N ASP A 47 -26.92 -8.15 20.62
CA ASP A 47 -27.89 -7.05 20.44
C ASP A 47 -27.50 -5.74 21.15
N ALA A 48 -26.64 -5.78 22.17
CA ALA A 48 -26.16 -4.58 22.85
C ALA A 48 -25.23 -3.71 21.97
N ALA A 49 -24.66 -4.28 20.90
CA ALA A 49 -23.69 -3.62 20.02
C ALA A 49 -24.31 -3.02 18.74
N GLU A 50 -25.62 -3.16 18.53
CA GLU A 50 -26.34 -2.73 17.33
C GLU A 50 -26.12 -1.25 16.98
N ALA A 51 -25.88 -0.42 18.00
CA ALA A 51 -25.65 1.02 17.85
C ALA A 51 -24.20 1.41 17.50
N VAL A 52 -23.24 0.52 17.73
CA VAL A 52 -21.80 0.80 17.67
C VAL A 52 -21.16 0.18 16.43
N GLU A 53 -21.58 -1.03 16.06
CA GLU A 53 -21.06 -1.74 14.88
C GLU A 53 -21.11 -0.88 13.60
N PRO A 54 -22.22 -0.21 13.24
CA PRO A 54 -22.28 0.60 12.02
C PRO A 54 -21.36 1.81 12.04
N VAL A 55 -21.02 2.33 13.23
CA VAL A 55 -20.10 3.45 13.38
C VAL A 55 -18.66 3.01 13.15
N VAL A 56 -18.29 1.83 13.67
CA VAL A 56 -16.95 1.27 13.47
C VAL A 56 -16.75 0.79 12.03
N ASP A 57 -17.77 0.18 11.42
CA ASP A 57 -17.72 -0.17 9.99
C ASP A 57 -17.52 1.05 9.11
N ARG A 58 -18.14 2.18 9.46
CA ARG A 58 -17.90 3.45 8.77
C ARG A 58 -16.46 3.95 8.97
N MET A 59 -15.87 3.78 10.15
CA MET A 59 -14.46 4.11 10.40
C MET A 59 -13.52 3.23 9.56
N ILE A 60 -13.81 1.93 9.47
CA ILE A 60 -13.07 1.00 8.61
C ILE A 60 -13.16 1.46 7.16
N GLY A 61 -14.37 1.80 6.67
CA GLY A 61 -14.56 2.30 5.32
C GLY A 61 -13.76 3.56 5.01
N ASP A 62 -13.83 4.57 5.90
CA ASP A 62 -13.05 5.82 5.76
C ASP A 62 -11.52 5.54 5.77
N ALA A 63 -11.05 4.58 6.59
CA ALA A 63 -9.64 4.17 6.62
C ALA A 63 -9.21 3.49 5.31
N GLN A 64 -10.07 2.61 4.77
CA GLN A 64 -9.83 1.92 3.51
C GLN A 64 -9.82 2.89 2.33
N GLU A 65 -10.76 3.84 2.27
CA GLU A 65 -10.78 4.90 1.25
C GLU A 65 -9.48 5.70 1.30
N ARG A 66 -9.05 6.07 2.51
CA ARG A 66 -7.78 6.78 2.69
C ARG A 66 -6.58 5.94 2.26
N LEU A 67 -6.56 4.66 2.59
CA LEU A 67 -5.52 3.71 2.16
C LEU A 67 -5.43 3.63 0.64
N ILE A 68 -6.57 3.55 -0.06
CA ILE A 68 -6.63 3.52 -1.53
C ILE A 68 -6.02 4.78 -2.12
N LEU A 69 -6.43 5.96 -1.63
CA LEU A 69 -5.91 7.24 -2.13
C LEU A 69 -4.40 7.41 -1.88
N CYS A 70 -3.94 7.02 -0.70
CA CYS A 70 -2.51 7.02 -0.37
C CYS A 70 -1.73 6.01 -1.22
N THR A 71 -2.31 4.85 -1.51
CA THR A 71 -1.71 3.84 -2.39
C THR A 71 -1.55 4.40 -3.80
N GLN A 72 -2.60 4.95 -4.39
CA GLN A 72 -2.53 5.57 -5.72
C GLN A 72 -1.49 6.70 -5.78
N LYS A 73 -1.38 7.48 -4.71
CA LYS A 73 -0.33 8.51 -4.59
C LYS A 73 1.07 7.88 -4.55
N TYR A 74 1.27 6.85 -3.72
CA TYR A 74 2.54 6.13 -3.64
C TYR A 74 2.95 5.54 -4.98
N LEU A 75 2.01 4.94 -5.74
CA LEU A 75 2.29 4.40 -7.07
C LEU A 75 2.76 5.51 -8.04
N ARG A 76 2.13 6.69 -8.01
CA ARG A 76 2.56 7.81 -8.85
C ARG A 76 3.94 8.34 -8.44
N ASP A 77 4.15 8.55 -7.14
CA ASP A 77 5.35 9.23 -6.65
C ASP A 77 6.59 8.32 -6.69
N GLU A 78 6.46 7.04 -6.34
CA GLU A 78 7.60 6.12 -6.16
C GLU A 78 7.82 5.17 -7.35
N ILE A 79 6.82 5.00 -8.23
CA ILE A 79 6.93 4.11 -9.40
C ILE A 79 6.87 4.94 -10.68
N GLU A 80 5.76 5.64 -10.96
CA GLU A 80 5.61 6.38 -12.22
C GLU A 80 6.63 7.51 -12.37
N ALA A 81 6.84 8.29 -11.31
CA ALA A 81 7.78 9.41 -11.29
C ALA A 81 9.22 8.99 -10.89
N PHE A 82 9.51 7.69 -10.83
CA PHE A 82 10.82 7.19 -10.45
C PHE A 82 11.90 7.63 -11.45
N VAL A 83 12.94 8.29 -10.95
CA VAL A 83 14.11 8.68 -11.74
C VAL A 83 15.29 7.78 -11.37
N PRO A 84 15.78 6.92 -12.28
CA PRO A 84 16.89 6.03 -11.99
C PRO A 84 18.18 6.78 -11.70
N THR A 85 18.92 6.30 -10.70
CA THR A 85 20.30 6.71 -10.46
C THR A 85 21.28 5.82 -11.25
N LEU A 86 22.53 6.25 -11.40
CA LEU A 86 23.58 5.42 -12.03
C LEU A 86 23.78 4.08 -11.30
N ALA A 87 23.60 4.06 -9.98
CA ALA A 87 23.65 2.84 -9.20
C ALA A 87 22.47 1.90 -9.53
N ASP A 88 21.29 2.46 -9.85
CA ASP A 88 20.11 1.69 -10.25
C ASP A 88 20.29 1.05 -11.62
N LEU A 89 20.95 1.74 -12.55
CA LEU A 89 21.24 1.27 -13.90
C LEU A 89 22.42 0.27 -13.97
N ASN A 90 23.25 0.17 -12.93
CA ASN A 90 24.33 -0.82 -12.88
C ASN A 90 23.83 -2.25 -12.61
N TYR A 91 22.95 -2.75 -13.47
CA TYR A 91 22.43 -4.09 -13.45
C TYR A 91 23.42 -5.18 -13.85
N PRO A 92 24.32 -4.98 -14.83
CA PRO A 92 25.32 -5.99 -15.17
C PRO A 92 26.10 -6.46 -13.94
N ASP A 93 26.60 -5.53 -13.13
CA ASP A 93 27.36 -5.89 -11.93
C ASP A 93 26.47 -6.42 -10.80
N LYS A 94 25.25 -5.88 -10.62
CA LYS A 94 24.28 -6.39 -9.63
C LYS A 94 23.91 -7.86 -9.89
N LEU A 95 23.68 -8.22 -11.15
CA LEU A 95 23.32 -9.58 -11.54
C LEU A 95 24.51 -10.54 -11.38
N LEU A 96 25.72 -10.11 -11.74
CA LEU A 96 26.94 -10.89 -11.56
C LEU A 96 27.28 -11.09 -10.07
N GLY A 97 27.11 -10.04 -9.25
CA GLY A 97 27.34 -10.09 -7.80
C GLY A 97 26.34 -10.98 -7.06
N ALA A 98 25.08 -11.04 -7.50
CA ALA A 98 24.06 -11.90 -6.91
C ALA A 98 24.35 -13.42 -7.08
N CYS A 99 25.14 -13.82 -8.07
CA CYS A 99 25.65 -15.19 -8.15
C CYS A 99 26.62 -15.54 -7.00
N ALA A 100 27.26 -14.55 -6.37
CA ALA A 100 28.19 -14.74 -5.26
C ALA A 100 27.49 -14.71 -3.88
N THR A 101 26.37 -13.98 -3.76
CA THR A 101 25.57 -13.89 -2.51
C THR A 101 24.08 -14.07 -2.80
N PRO A 102 23.42 -15.15 -2.32
CA PRO A 102 22.09 -15.56 -2.77
C PRO A 102 20.95 -14.79 -2.07
N THR A 103 20.92 -13.47 -2.18
CA THR A 103 19.77 -12.67 -1.75
C THR A 103 18.93 -12.28 -2.97
N VAL A 104 17.82 -13.00 -3.17
CA VAL A 104 16.93 -12.83 -4.34
C VAL A 104 16.40 -11.40 -4.48
N TYR A 105 16.21 -10.69 -3.36
CA TYR A 105 15.73 -9.30 -3.36
C TYR A 105 16.79 -8.29 -3.80
N ALA A 106 18.09 -8.62 -3.72
CA ALA A 106 19.16 -7.68 -4.11
C ALA A 106 19.26 -7.48 -5.64
N THR A 107 18.62 -8.34 -6.42
CA THR A 107 18.56 -8.21 -7.89
C THR A 107 17.32 -7.48 -8.37
N TRP A 108 16.37 -7.16 -7.49
CA TRP A 108 15.13 -6.49 -7.88
C TRP A 108 15.37 -5.02 -8.17
N TYR A 109 14.69 -4.55 -9.21
CA TYR A 109 14.78 -3.15 -9.61
C TYR A 109 13.93 -2.33 -8.63
N PRO A 110 14.35 -1.12 -8.23
CA PRO A 110 13.65 -0.37 -7.18
C PRO A 110 12.15 -0.25 -7.40
N THR A 111 11.72 0.09 -8.62
CA THR A 111 10.28 0.21 -8.93
C THR A 111 9.53 -1.13 -8.84
N LEU A 112 10.18 -2.25 -9.14
CA LEU A 112 9.60 -3.59 -8.98
C LEU A 112 9.42 -3.93 -7.49
N GLU A 113 10.44 -3.64 -6.67
CA GLU A 113 10.37 -3.85 -5.23
C GLU A 113 9.23 -3.03 -4.61
N HIS A 114 9.17 -1.73 -4.90
CA HIS A 114 8.11 -0.83 -4.44
C HIS A 114 6.72 -1.30 -4.87
N THR A 115 6.57 -1.74 -6.12
CA THR A 115 5.31 -2.29 -6.65
C THR A 115 4.85 -3.49 -5.83
N LEU A 116 5.72 -4.49 -5.65
CA LEU A 116 5.36 -5.73 -4.96
C LEU A 116 5.11 -5.51 -3.46
N MET A 117 5.94 -4.70 -2.81
CA MET A 117 5.73 -4.34 -1.40
C MET A 117 4.38 -3.65 -1.20
N CYS A 118 4.04 -2.68 -2.06
CA CYS A 118 2.78 -1.97 -1.99
C CYS A 118 1.58 -2.91 -2.17
N LEU A 119 1.57 -3.74 -3.22
CA LEU A 119 0.47 -4.67 -3.46
C LEU A 119 0.34 -5.72 -2.36
N SER A 120 1.46 -6.21 -1.81
CA SER A 120 1.47 -7.17 -0.70
C SER A 120 0.87 -6.62 0.60
N LYS A 121 0.86 -5.30 0.77
CA LYS A 121 0.19 -4.65 1.91
C LYS A 121 -1.30 -4.51 1.63
N VAL A 122 -1.65 -3.93 0.48
CA VAL A 122 -3.01 -3.45 0.21
C VAL A 122 -4.00 -4.60 -0.04
N TYR A 123 -3.56 -5.76 -0.56
CA TYR A 123 -4.48 -6.85 -0.95
C TYR A 123 -5.35 -7.39 0.18
N ARG A 124 -4.92 -7.27 1.45
CA ARG A 124 -5.69 -7.76 2.62
C ARG A 124 -6.73 -6.75 3.11
N TYR A 125 -6.58 -5.48 2.72
CA TYR A 125 -7.28 -4.36 3.33
C TYR A 125 -8.26 -3.69 2.40
N VAL A 126 -8.31 -4.09 1.14
CA VAL A 126 -9.15 -3.46 0.12
C VAL A 126 -10.04 -4.52 -0.53
N ASN A 127 -11.19 -4.11 -1.05
CA ASN A 127 -12.06 -5.01 -1.80
C ASN A 127 -11.33 -5.56 -3.04
N MET A 128 -11.58 -6.82 -3.39
CA MET A 128 -10.95 -7.49 -4.54
C MET A 128 -11.02 -6.67 -5.83
N HIS A 129 -12.19 -6.07 -6.14
CA HIS A 129 -12.36 -5.30 -7.37
C HIS A 129 -11.47 -4.05 -7.41
N ILE A 130 -11.40 -3.32 -6.29
CA ILE A 130 -10.54 -2.14 -6.18
C ILE A 130 -9.06 -2.55 -6.19
N PHE A 131 -8.72 -3.67 -5.55
CA PHE A 131 -7.36 -4.20 -5.57
C PHE A 131 -6.93 -4.57 -6.99
N GLU A 132 -7.81 -5.16 -7.81
CA GLU A 132 -7.54 -5.49 -9.20
C GLU A 132 -7.17 -4.24 -10.02
N GLU A 133 -7.94 -3.15 -9.86
CA GLU A 133 -7.63 -1.87 -10.52
C GLU A 133 -6.28 -1.31 -10.07
N LEU A 134 -6.01 -1.27 -8.76
CA LEU A 134 -4.73 -0.82 -8.22
C LEU A 134 -3.56 -1.68 -8.70
N ALA A 135 -3.73 -2.99 -8.76
CA ALA A 135 -2.71 -3.92 -9.21
C ALA A 135 -2.42 -3.74 -10.71
N GLN A 136 -3.47 -3.54 -11.52
CA GLN A 136 -3.32 -3.28 -12.95
C GLN A 136 -2.53 -1.99 -13.19
N ASP A 137 -2.86 -0.91 -12.49
CA ASP A 137 -2.14 0.36 -12.60
C ASP A 137 -0.68 0.23 -12.15
N ALA A 138 -0.45 -0.38 -10.98
CA ALA A 138 0.89 -0.57 -10.42
C ALA A 138 1.81 -1.37 -11.36
N VAL A 139 1.32 -2.49 -11.89
CA VAL A 139 2.08 -3.33 -12.83
C VAL A 139 2.35 -2.61 -14.15
N ARG A 140 1.37 -1.84 -14.65
CA ARG A 140 1.54 -1.04 -15.88
C ARG A 140 2.63 0.01 -15.72
N MET A 141 2.61 0.75 -14.62
CA MET A 141 3.61 1.76 -14.29
C MET A 141 4.99 1.14 -14.11
N CYS A 142 5.09 0.05 -13.35
CA CYS A 142 6.33 -0.69 -13.15
C CYS A 142 6.91 -1.14 -14.49
N THR A 143 6.09 -1.74 -15.35
CA THR A 143 6.54 -2.22 -16.67
C THR A 143 7.07 -1.08 -17.54
N ALA A 144 6.40 0.08 -17.54
CA ALA A 144 6.85 1.26 -18.25
C ALA A 144 8.24 1.72 -17.75
N THR A 145 8.42 1.82 -16.44
CA THR A 145 9.70 2.26 -15.84
C THR A 145 10.83 1.29 -16.13
N LEU A 146 10.57 -0.02 -16.09
CA LEU A 146 11.54 -1.05 -16.43
C LEU A 146 11.95 -1.00 -17.90
N ASN A 147 11.00 -0.78 -18.80
CA ASN A 147 11.28 -0.64 -20.23
C ASN A 147 12.18 0.59 -20.49
N MET A 148 11.89 1.73 -19.86
CA MET A 148 12.74 2.93 -19.95
C MET A 148 14.14 2.65 -19.42
N ALA A 149 14.26 2.08 -18.22
CA ALA A 149 15.55 1.72 -17.64
C ALA A 149 16.35 0.76 -18.53
N SER A 150 15.69 -0.23 -19.15
CA SER A 150 16.35 -1.15 -20.07
C SER A 150 16.90 -0.47 -21.33
N ALA A 151 16.20 0.55 -21.85
CA ALA A 151 16.68 1.36 -22.96
C ALA A 151 17.90 2.18 -22.54
N ASP A 152 17.88 2.79 -21.35
CA ASP A 152 19.01 3.56 -20.82
C ASP A 152 20.26 2.68 -20.63
N ILE A 153 20.09 1.48 -20.05
CA ILE A 153 21.18 0.49 -19.89
C ILE A 153 21.73 0.05 -21.25
N ALA A 154 20.88 -0.10 -22.26
CA ALA A 154 21.33 -0.47 -23.61
C ALA A 154 22.15 0.63 -24.26
N VAL A 155 21.79 1.91 -24.05
CA VAL A 155 22.54 3.06 -24.56
C VAL A 155 23.89 3.21 -23.86
N GLU A 156 23.95 3.05 -22.54
CA GLU A 156 25.19 3.16 -21.76
C GLU A 156 26.23 2.11 -22.21
N LYS A 157 25.79 0.90 -22.56
CA LYS A 157 26.66 -0.14 -23.16
C LYS A 157 27.24 0.21 -24.53
N VAL A 158 26.65 1.15 -25.27
CA VAL A 158 27.14 1.57 -26.60
C VAL A 158 28.13 2.73 -26.49
N ALA A 159 28.22 3.39 -25.34
CA ALA A 159 29.15 4.50 -25.08
C ALA A 159 30.55 4.07 -24.62
N PHE A 160 30.77 2.77 -24.40
CA PHE A 160 32.08 2.15 -24.10
C PHE A 160 32.56 1.31 -25.28
#